data_AF-A0A0G4NMI0-F1
#
_entry.id   AF-A0A0G4NMI0-F1
#
_cell.length_a   1.000
_cell.length_b   1.000
_cell.length_c   1.000
_cell.angle_alpha   90.00
_cell.angle_beta   90.00
_cell.angle_gamma   90.00
#
_symmetry.space_group_name_H-M   'P 1'
#
loop_
_entity.id
_entity.type
_entity.pdbx_description
1 polymer ?
#
loop_
_entity_poly.entity_id
_entity_poly.type
_entity_poly.pdbx_seq_one_letter_code
_entity_poly.pdbx_strand_id
1 'polypeptide(L)'
;MRFSTLSGTALAAASGVMAKELAKDLVKGAELYDSGYIHERNMKHKMDAWMGEFDAGLLNSEVWPRLNYTKCIDGKAAAVPGNELLTFRCKNIDLYDFINFATLGSPNGWDELGDGNLLTGSGSWGWTDPKTGREFAAIGMFDGTAFVEILKEGRLAQLGFLPVPAKTNPNALWKEIRGFKNYMIIGSELAGHGENEYFAAVGARPRTDVCKSGLIFVDLKDPSNPKRLGCNGQDGYVHDAQCLTYHGPDTKYEGHQICYGYNEDTLTIYDVTDKANSKILSVTSYEGASYTHQGWVLDVNWQEYLLMDDEYDETDGLNPASDGYPVTYIWDIRSLEAPKNTGIYKGEFACFFPSRRCCTRTR
;
A
#
# COMPACT_ATOMS: atom_id res chain seq x y z
N MET A 1 -32.16 31.45 -36.74
CA MET A 1 -33.57 31.06 -36.91
C MET A 1 -34.00 30.32 -35.66
N ARG A 2 -35.07 30.79 -35.03
CA ARG A 2 -35.77 30.08 -33.96
C ARG A 2 -36.45 28.86 -34.57
N PHE A 3 -36.32 27.68 -33.97
CA PHE A 3 -37.26 26.60 -34.19
C PHE A 3 -37.81 26.12 -32.84
N SER A 4 -39.12 26.20 -32.80
CA SER A 4 -40.05 25.96 -31.71
C SER A 4 -40.18 24.49 -31.35
N THR A 5 -40.34 24.27 -30.06
CA THR A 5 -40.92 23.08 -29.41
C THR A 5 -42.29 22.72 -29.99
N LEU A 6 -42.53 21.43 -30.26
CA LEU A 6 -43.75 20.70 -29.86
C LEU A 6 -43.64 19.21 -30.21
N SER A 7 -43.76 18.40 -29.16
CA SER A 7 -44.48 17.12 -29.11
C SER A 7 -44.00 15.93 -29.94
N GLY A 8 -43.26 15.06 -29.26
CA GLY A 8 -43.05 13.68 -29.64
C GLY A 8 -42.66 12.85 -28.42
N THR A 9 -43.55 12.71 -27.44
CA THR A 9 -43.42 11.72 -26.36
C THR A 9 -43.59 10.32 -26.95
N ALA A 10 -42.51 9.80 -27.53
CA ALA A 10 -42.33 8.36 -27.65
C ALA A 10 -41.81 7.87 -26.29
N LEU A 11 -42.67 7.16 -25.55
CA LEU A 11 -42.23 6.32 -24.43
C LEU A 11 -41.25 5.29 -25.00
N ALA A 12 -39.95 5.59 -24.94
CA ALA A 12 -38.94 4.56 -24.93
C ALA A 12 -39.03 3.88 -23.57
N ALA A 13 -39.85 2.84 -23.47
CA ALA A 13 -39.68 1.83 -22.44
C ALA A 13 -38.32 1.17 -22.69
N ALA A 14 -37.26 1.77 -22.14
CA ALA A 14 -35.99 1.10 -21.98
C ALA A 14 -36.29 -0.13 -21.13
N SER A 15 -36.34 -1.29 -21.77
CA SER A 15 -36.26 -2.59 -21.10
C SER A 15 -34.91 -2.62 -20.40
N GLY A 16 -34.88 -2.11 -19.17
CA GLY A 16 -33.78 -2.32 -18.26
C GLY A 16 -33.65 -3.82 -18.10
N VAL A 17 -32.66 -4.41 -18.75
CA VAL A 17 -32.14 -5.72 -18.35
C VAL A 17 -31.50 -5.46 -17.00
N MET A 18 -32.32 -5.46 -15.96
CA MET A 18 -31.86 -5.56 -14.59
C MET A 18 -31.21 -6.93 -14.54
N ALA A 19 -29.88 -6.97 -14.41
CA ALA A 19 -29.17 -8.19 -14.05
C ALA A 19 -29.85 -8.71 -12.78
N LYS A 20 -30.64 -9.79 -12.90
CA LYS A 20 -31.25 -10.43 -11.74
C LYS A 20 -30.15 -11.21 -11.06
N GLU A 21 -29.90 -10.90 -9.81
CA GLU A 21 -29.09 -11.72 -8.93
C GLU A 21 -29.65 -13.15 -8.94
N LEU A 22 -28.80 -14.12 -9.25
CA LEU A 22 -29.13 -15.54 -9.21
C LEU A 22 -28.68 -16.11 -7.87
N ALA A 23 -29.50 -16.96 -7.26
CA ALA A 23 -29.09 -17.69 -6.07
C ALA A 23 -27.88 -18.59 -6.38
N LYS A 24 -26.97 -18.76 -5.41
CA LYS A 24 -25.82 -19.67 -5.52
C LYS A 24 -26.32 -21.08 -5.86
N ASP A 25 -25.86 -21.63 -6.98
CA ASP A 25 -26.04 -23.05 -7.29
C ASP A 25 -25.14 -23.86 -6.35
N LEU A 26 -25.76 -24.51 -5.35
CA LEU A 26 -25.03 -25.22 -4.31
C LEU A 26 -24.33 -26.48 -4.83
N VAL A 27 -24.89 -27.14 -5.85
CA VAL A 27 -24.31 -28.36 -6.43
C VAL A 27 -23.11 -27.99 -7.28
N LYS A 28 -23.28 -27.04 -8.20
CA LYS A 28 -22.19 -26.53 -9.03
C LYS A 28 -21.10 -25.84 -8.21
N GLY A 29 -21.50 -25.13 -7.15
CA GLY A 29 -20.61 -24.50 -6.18
C GLY A 29 -19.70 -25.53 -5.52
N ALA A 30 -20.27 -26.59 -4.94
CA ALA A 30 -19.52 -27.65 -4.29
C ALA A 30 -18.59 -28.40 -5.25
N GLU A 31 -19.06 -28.73 -6.45
CA GLU A 31 -18.29 -29.53 -7.42
C GLU A 31 -17.12 -28.75 -8.04
N LEU A 32 -17.33 -27.49 -8.44
CA LEU A 32 -16.39 -26.77 -9.29
C LEU A 32 -15.60 -25.66 -8.57
N TYR A 33 -16.21 -25.01 -7.57
CA TYR A 33 -15.64 -23.81 -6.94
C TYR A 33 -15.09 -24.10 -5.55
N ASP A 34 -15.89 -24.72 -4.68
CA ASP A 34 -15.48 -25.06 -3.32
C ASP A 34 -14.38 -26.16 -3.33
N SER A 35 -14.30 -26.96 -4.40
CA SER A 35 -13.25 -27.95 -4.64
C SER A 35 -11.92 -27.36 -5.13
N GLY A 36 -11.89 -26.07 -5.51
CA GLY A 36 -10.72 -25.41 -6.11
C GLY A 36 -10.49 -25.72 -7.59
N TYR A 37 -11.26 -26.64 -8.21
CA TYR A 37 -11.03 -27.08 -9.60
C TYR A 37 -10.98 -25.92 -10.61
N ILE A 38 -11.91 -24.97 -10.51
CA ILE A 38 -11.93 -23.80 -11.42
C ILE A 38 -10.73 -22.89 -11.20
N HIS A 39 -10.27 -22.73 -9.95
CA HIS A 39 -9.07 -21.95 -9.64
C HIS A 39 -7.84 -22.58 -10.32
N GLU A 40 -7.60 -23.86 -10.07
CA GLU A 40 -6.46 -24.60 -10.64
C GLU A 40 -6.46 -24.59 -12.16
N ARG A 41 -7.63 -24.83 -12.78
CA ARG A 41 -7.76 -24.77 -14.24
C ARG A 41 -7.39 -23.38 -14.77
N ASN A 42 -7.90 -22.32 -14.16
CA ASN A 42 -7.61 -20.96 -14.62
C ASN A 42 -6.13 -20.61 -14.42
N MET A 43 -5.53 -21.02 -13.30
CA MET A 43 -4.11 -20.85 -13.03
C MET A 43 -3.27 -21.54 -14.10
N LYS A 44 -3.57 -22.79 -14.42
CA LYS A 44 -2.90 -23.52 -15.50
C LYS A 44 -3.01 -22.80 -16.84
N HIS A 45 -4.21 -22.36 -17.22
CA HIS A 45 -4.40 -21.64 -18.49
C HIS A 45 -3.59 -20.34 -18.57
N LYS A 46 -3.46 -19.61 -17.45
CA LYS A 46 -2.63 -18.41 -17.38
C LYS A 46 -1.15 -18.74 -17.52
N MET A 47 -0.67 -19.76 -16.80
CA MET A 47 0.73 -20.19 -16.87
C MET A 47 1.09 -20.66 -18.29
N ASP A 48 0.26 -21.53 -18.89
CA ASP A 48 0.46 -22.03 -20.26
C ASP A 48 0.53 -20.87 -21.28
N ALA A 49 -0.28 -19.83 -21.10
CA ALA A 49 -0.25 -18.65 -21.97
C ALA A 49 1.05 -17.84 -21.81
N TRP A 50 1.48 -17.57 -20.58
CA TRP A 50 2.73 -16.85 -20.32
C TRP A 50 3.96 -17.63 -20.79
N MET A 51 3.97 -18.95 -20.65
CA MET A 51 5.03 -19.79 -21.20
C MET A 51 5.07 -19.73 -22.73
N GLY A 52 3.90 -19.75 -23.39
CA GLY A 52 3.85 -19.57 -24.85
C GLY A 52 4.36 -18.19 -25.30
N GLU A 53 4.08 -17.13 -24.55
CA GLU A 53 4.62 -15.79 -24.81
C GLU A 53 6.13 -15.71 -24.55
N PHE A 54 6.60 -16.38 -23.50
CA PHE A 54 8.01 -16.52 -23.18
C PHE A 54 8.79 -17.24 -24.30
N ASP A 55 8.31 -18.40 -24.75
CA ASP A 55 8.90 -19.19 -25.85
C ASP A 55 8.94 -18.40 -27.16
N ALA A 56 7.97 -17.52 -27.38
CA ALA A 56 7.92 -16.60 -28.52
C ALA A 56 8.84 -15.37 -28.37
N GLY A 57 9.54 -15.22 -27.23
CA GLY A 57 10.41 -14.10 -26.91
C GLY A 57 9.67 -12.80 -26.56
N LEU A 58 8.35 -12.85 -26.36
CA LEU A 58 7.51 -11.67 -26.10
C LEU A 58 7.66 -11.13 -24.67
N LEU A 59 8.17 -11.92 -23.73
CA LEU A 59 8.44 -11.46 -22.36
C LEU A 59 9.86 -10.91 -22.16
N ASN A 60 10.69 -10.87 -23.21
CA ASN A 60 12.00 -10.22 -23.14
C ASN A 60 11.83 -8.69 -23.18
N SER A 61 12.18 -8.00 -22.09
CA SER A 61 12.08 -6.53 -22.01
C SER A 61 12.95 -5.79 -23.03
N GLU A 62 14.00 -6.40 -23.58
CA GLU A 62 14.89 -5.77 -24.57
C GLU A 62 14.19 -5.50 -25.91
N VAL A 63 13.18 -6.31 -26.29
CA VAL A 63 12.40 -6.09 -27.52
C VAL A 63 11.32 -5.02 -27.36
N TRP A 64 11.11 -4.53 -26.13
CA TRP A 64 10.10 -3.54 -25.76
C TRP A 64 10.74 -2.23 -25.27
N PRO A 65 11.25 -1.37 -26.18
CA PRO A 65 11.82 -0.08 -25.79
C PRO A 65 10.73 0.87 -25.27
N ARG A 66 11.15 1.97 -24.63
CA ARG A 66 10.21 3.05 -24.29
C ARG A 66 9.59 3.62 -25.56
N LEU A 67 8.26 3.63 -25.62
CA LEU A 67 7.52 4.18 -26.76
C LEU A 67 6.99 5.56 -26.43
N ASN A 68 6.74 6.37 -27.45
CA ASN A 68 6.24 7.73 -27.29
C ASN A 68 4.81 7.83 -27.85
N TYR A 69 4.22 9.01 -27.67
CA TYR A 69 2.90 9.32 -28.21
C TYR A 69 2.79 8.92 -29.68
N THR A 70 1.80 8.09 -29.98
CA THR A 70 1.49 7.56 -31.31
C THR A 70 -0.02 7.61 -31.50
N LYS A 71 -0.44 8.43 -32.45
CA LYS A 71 -1.85 8.59 -32.78
C LYS A 71 -2.43 7.32 -33.38
N CYS A 72 -3.66 7.00 -32.99
CA CYS A 72 -4.45 5.96 -33.63
C CYS A 72 -4.94 6.43 -35.00
N ILE A 73 -4.50 5.76 -36.05
CA ILE A 73 -4.90 6.04 -37.43
C ILE A 73 -5.44 4.75 -38.02
N ASP A 74 -6.69 4.79 -38.51
CA ASP A 74 -7.37 3.64 -39.13
C ASP A 74 -7.35 2.36 -38.27
N GLY A 75 -7.48 2.54 -36.95
CA GLY A 75 -7.53 1.46 -35.98
C GLY A 75 -6.16 0.88 -35.59
N LYS A 76 -5.05 1.53 -35.98
CA LYS A 76 -3.69 1.13 -35.61
C LYS A 76 -2.86 2.30 -35.07
N ALA A 77 -2.09 2.03 -34.02
CA ALA A 77 -1.04 2.92 -33.52
C ALA A 77 0.31 2.23 -33.76
N ALA A 78 1.01 2.64 -34.83
CA ALA A 78 2.30 2.09 -35.22
C ALA A 78 3.43 2.87 -34.51
N ALA A 79 3.82 2.44 -33.31
CA ALA A 79 4.74 3.18 -32.47
C ALA A 79 6.16 3.25 -33.06
N VAL A 80 6.54 2.22 -33.80
CA VAL A 80 7.74 2.21 -34.63
C VAL A 80 7.34 1.86 -36.07
N PRO A 81 7.51 2.77 -37.04
CA PRO A 81 7.13 2.53 -38.43
C PRO A 81 7.74 1.24 -38.99
N GLY A 82 6.90 0.39 -39.59
CA GLY A 82 7.32 -0.87 -40.20
C GLY A 82 7.58 -2.01 -39.20
N ASN A 83 7.43 -1.79 -37.90
CA ASN A 83 7.56 -2.84 -36.89
C ASN A 83 6.17 -3.33 -36.45
N GLU A 84 5.79 -4.53 -36.89
CA GLU A 84 4.50 -5.12 -36.55
C GLU A 84 4.36 -5.47 -35.06
N LEU A 85 5.45 -5.86 -34.38
CA LEU A 85 5.46 -6.15 -32.94
C LEU A 85 5.09 -4.91 -32.11
N LEU A 86 5.51 -3.72 -32.57
CA LEU A 86 5.26 -2.44 -31.91
C LEU A 86 4.10 -1.68 -32.55
N THR A 87 3.16 -2.40 -33.19
CA THR A 87 1.94 -1.84 -33.77
C THR A 87 0.71 -2.34 -33.03
N PHE A 88 0.00 -1.43 -32.36
CA PHE A 88 -1.14 -1.78 -31.50
C PHE A 88 -2.46 -1.52 -32.19
N ARG A 89 -3.44 -2.40 -31.98
CA ARG A 89 -4.84 -2.15 -32.37
C ARG A 89 -5.44 -1.11 -31.43
N CYS A 90 -6.14 -0.13 -31.98
CA CYS A 90 -6.72 0.96 -31.20
C CYS A 90 -8.11 1.34 -31.73
N LYS A 91 -8.95 1.92 -30.87
CA LYS A 91 -10.26 2.46 -31.24
C LYS A 91 -10.61 3.59 -30.30
N ASN A 92 -10.60 4.83 -30.81
CA ASN A 92 -10.86 6.04 -30.03
C ASN A 92 -9.92 6.20 -28.80
N ILE A 93 -8.68 5.73 -28.94
CA ILE A 93 -7.63 5.83 -27.93
C ILE A 93 -6.28 5.90 -28.66
N ASP A 94 -5.41 6.80 -28.25
CA ASP A 94 -4.04 6.92 -28.74
C ASP A 94 -3.08 6.20 -27.78
N LEU A 95 -1.91 5.79 -28.26
CA LEU A 95 -0.81 5.36 -27.40
C LEU A 95 -0.11 6.63 -26.91
N TYR A 96 0.04 6.80 -25.58
CA TYR A 96 0.71 7.98 -25.02
C TYR A 96 2.14 7.71 -24.57
N ASP A 97 2.38 6.58 -23.92
CA ASP A 97 3.69 6.16 -23.41
C ASP A 97 3.68 4.64 -23.19
N PHE A 98 4.86 4.04 -23.17
CA PHE A 98 5.06 2.66 -22.77
C PHE A 98 6.42 2.54 -22.08
N ILE A 99 6.47 1.87 -20.93
CA ILE A 99 7.71 1.60 -20.20
C ILE A 99 7.68 0.11 -19.81
N ASN A 100 8.74 -0.63 -20.12
CA ASN A 100 8.86 -2.04 -19.73
C ASN A 100 9.13 -2.20 -18.21
N PHE A 101 8.85 -3.38 -17.67
CA PHE A 101 8.98 -3.65 -16.24
C PHE A 101 10.41 -3.60 -15.73
N ALA A 102 11.40 -4.02 -16.52
CA ALA A 102 12.80 -3.92 -16.16
C ALA A 102 13.22 -2.46 -15.89
N THR A 103 12.77 -1.53 -16.74
CA THR A 103 13.00 -0.09 -16.56
C THR A 103 12.25 0.47 -15.35
N LEU A 104 11.05 -0.06 -15.05
CA LEU A 104 10.26 0.32 -13.88
C LEU A 104 10.80 -0.21 -12.55
N GLY A 105 11.86 -1.02 -12.56
CA GLY A 105 12.54 -1.50 -11.35
C GLY A 105 12.32 -2.98 -11.03
N SER A 106 11.68 -3.75 -11.91
CA SER A 106 11.54 -5.21 -11.79
C SER A 106 12.32 -5.92 -12.91
N PRO A 107 13.67 -5.89 -12.88
CA PRO A 107 14.48 -6.55 -13.91
C PRO A 107 14.56 -8.07 -13.72
N ASN A 108 14.15 -8.58 -12.56
CA ASN A 108 14.10 -10.01 -12.29
C ASN A 108 12.67 -10.50 -12.44
N GLY A 109 12.56 -11.76 -12.86
CA GLY A 109 11.30 -12.45 -13.03
C GLY A 109 11.35 -13.79 -12.31
N TRP A 110 10.30 -14.57 -12.48
CA TRP A 110 10.33 -15.96 -12.04
C TRP A 110 10.89 -16.85 -13.14
N ASP A 111 11.85 -17.69 -12.81
CA ASP A 111 12.41 -18.69 -13.72
C ASP A 111 11.96 -20.08 -13.25
N GLU A 112 10.90 -20.59 -13.87
CA GLU A 112 10.30 -21.87 -13.47
C GLU A 112 11.12 -23.07 -13.96
N LEU A 113 11.79 -22.94 -15.11
CA LEU A 113 12.47 -24.05 -15.80
C LEU A 113 13.99 -23.89 -15.93
N GLY A 114 14.56 -22.76 -15.52
CA GLY A 114 15.98 -22.44 -15.66
C GLY A 114 16.37 -21.86 -17.02
N ASP A 115 15.39 -21.45 -17.83
CA ASP A 115 15.57 -21.00 -19.22
C ASP A 115 15.25 -19.51 -19.44
N GLY A 116 14.76 -18.82 -18.42
CA GLY A 116 14.74 -17.35 -18.36
C GLY A 116 13.63 -16.76 -17.50
N ASN A 117 13.74 -15.45 -17.26
CA ASN A 117 12.90 -14.74 -16.31
C ASN A 117 11.55 -14.33 -16.93
N LEU A 118 10.44 -14.80 -16.34
CA LEU A 118 9.09 -14.31 -16.62
C LEU A 118 8.91 -12.91 -16.01
N LEU A 119 9.19 -11.87 -16.79
CA LEU A 119 8.98 -10.47 -16.41
C LEU A 119 7.50 -10.12 -16.55
N THR A 120 6.74 -10.36 -15.49
CA THR A 120 5.28 -10.21 -15.47
C THR A 120 4.81 -9.16 -14.48
N GLY A 121 3.62 -8.63 -14.74
CA GLY A 121 2.85 -7.79 -13.83
C GLY A 121 1.42 -8.30 -13.76
N SER A 122 0.79 -8.13 -12.60
CA SER A 122 -0.49 -8.78 -12.31
C SER A 122 -1.60 -7.83 -11.89
N GLY A 123 -1.25 -6.69 -11.29
CA GLY A 123 -2.22 -5.70 -10.85
C GLY A 123 -1.73 -4.28 -11.07
N SER A 124 -2.68 -3.37 -11.29
CA SER A 124 -2.39 -1.94 -11.29
C SER A 124 -3.59 -1.17 -10.75
N TRP A 125 -3.33 -0.02 -10.14
CA TRP A 125 -4.38 0.87 -9.65
C TRP A 125 -3.97 2.32 -9.76
N GLY A 126 -4.91 3.16 -10.16
CA GLY A 126 -4.73 4.61 -10.28
C GLY A 126 -5.28 5.37 -9.08
N TRP A 127 -4.71 6.53 -8.79
CA TRP A 127 -5.21 7.50 -7.83
C TRP A 127 -5.03 8.92 -8.35
N THR A 128 -6.09 9.72 -8.29
CA THR A 128 -6.04 11.14 -8.64
C THR A 128 -6.11 11.96 -7.36
N ASP A 129 -5.14 12.85 -7.14
CA ASP A 129 -5.16 13.76 -6.02
C ASP A 129 -6.32 14.77 -6.18
N PRO A 130 -7.33 14.77 -5.29
CA PRO A 130 -8.49 15.65 -5.41
C PRO A 130 -8.14 17.13 -5.26
N LYS A 131 -6.97 17.48 -4.69
CA LYS A 131 -6.55 18.88 -4.49
C LYS A 131 -5.83 19.45 -5.70
N THR A 132 -4.92 18.68 -6.28
CA THR A 132 -4.05 19.15 -7.37
C THR A 132 -4.46 18.64 -8.75
N GLY A 133 -5.27 17.59 -8.82
CA GLY A 133 -5.63 16.89 -10.05
C GLY A 133 -4.49 16.08 -10.66
N ARG A 134 -3.38 15.87 -9.93
CA ARG A 134 -2.28 15.01 -10.37
C ARG A 134 -2.73 13.55 -10.33
N GLU A 135 -2.31 12.77 -11.32
CA GLU A 135 -2.70 11.37 -11.47
C GLU A 135 -1.50 10.47 -11.23
N PHE A 136 -1.70 9.43 -10.44
CA PHE A 136 -0.68 8.48 -10.03
C PHE A 136 -1.16 7.07 -10.31
N ALA A 137 -0.25 6.15 -10.54
CA ALA A 137 -0.54 4.74 -10.61
C ALA A 137 0.52 3.93 -9.87
N ALA A 138 0.08 2.82 -9.28
CA ALA A 138 0.95 1.78 -8.81
C ALA A 138 0.76 0.53 -9.68
N ILE A 139 1.87 -0.15 -9.96
CA ILE A 139 1.95 -1.28 -10.88
C ILE A 139 2.66 -2.42 -10.17
N GLY A 140 1.91 -3.48 -9.85
CA GLY A 140 2.39 -4.68 -9.19
C GLY A 140 3.10 -5.59 -10.18
N MET A 141 4.38 -5.84 -9.93
CA MET A 141 5.29 -6.65 -10.74
C MET A 141 5.92 -7.73 -9.86
N PHE A 142 6.61 -8.70 -10.44
CA PHE A 142 7.23 -9.80 -9.69
C PHE A 142 8.12 -9.33 -8.51
N ASP A 143 9.04 -8.40 -8.76
CA ASP A 143 10.01 -7.93 -7.75
C ASP A 143 9.46 -6.91 -6.76
N GLY A 144 8.28 -6.34 -7.00
CA GLY A 144 7.80 -5.20 -6.23
C GLY A 144 6.67 -4.43 -6.89
N THR A 145 6.52 -3.18 -6.49
CA THR A 145 5.50 -2.27 -7.02
C THR A 145 6.15 -0.98 -7.49
N ALA A 146 6.01 -0.63 -8.77
CA ALA A 146 6.43 0.69 -9.26
C ALA A 146 5.34 1.72 -8.97
N PHE A 147 5.77 2.95 -8.69
CA PHE A 147 4.92 4.12 -8.62
C PHE A 147 5.27 5.06 -9.77
N VAL A 148 4.24 5.48 -10.50
CA VAL A 148 4.36 6.42 -11.62
C VAL A 148 3.37 7.57 -11.45
N GLU A 149 3.75 8.76 -11.87
CA GLU A 149 2.83 9.86 -12.13
C GLU A 149 2.47 9.87 -13.62
N ILE A 150 1.19 10.05 -13.93
CA ILE A 150 0.69 10.30 -15.28
C ILE A 150 0.69 11.82 -15.46
N LEU A 151 1.62 12.32 -16.25
CA LEU A 151 1.72 13.74 -16.56
C LEU A 151 0.56 14.17 -17.47
N LYS A 152 0.29 15.48 -17.53
CA LYS A 152 -0.81 16.05 -18.33
C LYS A 152 -0.71 15.71 -19.82
N GLU A 153 0.50 15.49 -20.31
CA GLU A 153 0.80 15.08 -21.67
C GLU A 153 0.56 13.57 -21.91
N GLY A 154 0.13 12.83 -20.88
CA GLY A 154 -0.07 11.38 -20.88
C GLY A 154 1.20 10.55 -20.67
N ARG A 155 2.34 11.22 -20.43
CA ARG A 155 3.63 10.56 -20.21
C ARG A 155 3.75 10.04 -18.78
N LEU A 156 4.35 8.86 -18.61
CA LEU A 156 4.61 8.25 -17.31
C LEU A 156 5.96 8.74 -16.76
N ALA A 157 5.93 9.37 -15.59
CA ALA A 157 7.10 9.72 -14.81
C ALA A 157 7.26 8.69 -13.67
N GLN A 158 8.34 7.92 -13.69
CA GLN A 158 8.63 6.98 -12.60
C GLN A 158 9.02 7.74 -11.34
N LEU A 159 8.30 7.49 -10.26
CA LEU A 159 8.50 8.14 -8.97
C LEU A 159 9.37 7.28 -8.05
N GLY A 160 9.23 5.97 -8.13
CA GLY A 160 9.97 5.04 -7.30
C GLY A 160 9.52 3.59 -7.49
N PHE A 161 10.20 2.70 -6.78
CA PHE A 161 9.91 1.27 -6.77
C PHE A 161 9.98 0.77 -5.33
N LEU A 162 8.92 0.11 -4.87
CA LEU A 162 8.87 -0.57 -3.58
C LEU A 162 9.19 -2.05 -3.79
N PRO A 163 10.35 -2.54 -3.35
CA PRO A 163 10.70 -3.96 -3.48
C PRO A 163 9.79 -4.82 -2.60
N VAL A 164 9.61 -6.08 -3.02
CA VAL A 164 8.98 -7.10 -2.19
C VAL A 164 9.78 -7.29 -0.89
N PRO A 165 9.11 -7.35 0.28
CA PRO A 165 9.81 -7.43 1.57
C PRO A 165 10.30 -8.85 1.93
N ALA A 166 9.97 -9.86 1.14
CA ALA A 166 10.30 -11.28 1.39
C ALA A 166 11.02 -11.93 0.21
N LYS A 167 11.65 -13.09 0.45
CA LYS A 167 12.31 -13.87 -0.61
C LYS A 167 11.27 -14.28 -1.67
N THR A 168 11.50 -13.90 -2.92
CA THR A 168 10.58 -14.16 -4.02
C THR A 168 10.50 -15.64 -4.38
N ASN A 169 9.30 -16.07 -4.76
CA ASN A 169 8.94 -17.39 -5.28
C ASN A 169 7.73 -17.21 -6.24
N PRO A 170 7.15 -18.27 -6.86
CA PRO A 170 6.03 -18.11 -7.80
C PRO A 170 4.84 -17.33 -7.24
N ASN A 171 4.62 -17.35 -5.92
CA ASN A 171 3.50 -16.63 -5.30
C ASN A 171 3.69 -15.10 -5.35
N ALA A 172 4.89 -14.61 -5.66
CA ALA A 172 5.14 -13.18 -5.89
C ALA A 172 4.62 -12.69 -7.26
N LEU A 173 4.22 -13.60 -8.17
CA LEU A 173 3.65 -13.26 -9.48
C LEU A 173 2.36 -12.44 -9.34
N TRP A 174 1.62 -12.62 -8.25
CA TRP A 174 0.30 -12.02 -8.05
C TRP A 174 0.37 -10.90 -7.02
N LYS A 175 0.17 -9.67 -7.49
CA LYS A 175 0.04 -8.48 -6.67
C LYS A 175 -1.22 -7.73 -7.07
N GLU A 176 -2.06 -7.47 -6.08
CA GLU A 176 -3.27 -6.66 -6.25
C GLU A 176 -3.12 -5.35 -5.51
N ILE A 177 -3.61 -4.29 -6.13
CA ILE A 177 -3.46 -2.94 -5.61
C ILE A 177 -4.83 -2.30 -5.55
N ARG A 178 -5.15 -1.70 -4.41
CA ARG A 178 -6.37 -0.90 -4.26
C ARG A 178 -6.07 0.39 -3.52
N GLY A 179 -6.66 1.47 -4.02
CA GLY A 179 -6.65 2.74 -3.32
C GLY A 179 -7.60 2.72 -2.12
N PHE A 180 -7.15 3.29 -1.00
CA PHE A 180 -7.98 3.63 0.15
C PHE A 180 -7.68 5.07 0.57
N LYS A 181 -8.60 6.00 0.26
CA LYS A 181 -8.38 7.45 0.42
C LYS A 181 -7.10 7.88 -0.32
N ASN A 182 -6.08 8.33 0.42
CA ASN A 182 -4.75 8.73 -0.07
C ASN A 182 -3.69 7.64 0.15
N TYR A 183 -4.08 6.42 0.49
CA TYR A 183 -3.22 5.26 0.65
C TYR A 183 -3.41 4.28 -0.52
N MET A 184 -2.39 3.49 -0.82
CA MET A 184 -2.49 2.33 -1.69
C MET A 184 -2.18 1.07 -0.88
N ILE A 185 -3.13 0.14 -0.85
CA ILE A 185 -2.98 -1.17 -0.25
C ILE A 185 -2.47 -2.12 -1.33
N ILE A 186 -1.34 -2.77 -1.06
CA ILE A 186 -0.67 -3.67 -1.99
C ILE A 186 -0.67 -5.06 -1.35
N GLY A 187 -1.54 -5.93 -1.85
CA GLY A 187 -1.63 -7.34 -1.44
C GLY A 187 -0.83 -8.24 -2.37
N SER A 188 -0.32 -9.34 -1.85
CA SER A 188 0.37 -10.39 -2.61
C SER A 188 0.11 -11.75 -1.98
N GLU A 189 0.17 -12.80 -2.78
CA GLU A 189 0.10 -14.19 -2.30
C GLU A 189 1.44 -14.68 -1.73
N LEU A 190 2.51 -13.89 -1.87
CA LEU A 190 3.80 -14.21 -1.29
C LEU A 190 3.73 -14.18 0.26
N ALA A 191 4.08 -15.31 0.87
CA ALA A 191 4.24 -15.39 2.32
C ALA A 191 5.29 -14.37 2.81
N GLY A 192 4.94 -13.60 3.84
CA GLY A 192 5.79 -12.50 4.35
C GLY A 192 5.68 -11.19 3.56
N HIS A 193 4.78 -11.06 2.58
CA HIS A 193 4.53 -9.79 1.87
C HIS A 193 3.77 -8.76 2.72
N GLY A 194 3.09 -9.23 3.76
CA GLY A 194 2.50 -8.46 4.84
C GLY A 194 2.30 -9.45 5.98
N GLU A 195 3.13 -9.38 7.01
CA GLU A 195 3.29 -10.48 7.98
C GLU A 195 2.05 -10.75 8.85
N ASN A 196 1.01 -9.94 8.70
CA ASN A 196 -0.15 -9.97 9.55
C ASN A 196 -1.41 -10.13 8.71
N GLU A 197 -2.09 -11.29 8.83
CA GLU A 197 -3.45 -11.54 8.30
C GLU A 197 -4.52 -10.66 9.00
N TYR A 198 -4.12 -9.53 9.57
CA TYR A 198 -4.94 -8.54 10.23
C TYR A 198 -4.33 -7.16 10.03
N PHE A 199 -5.14 -6.11 10.16
CA PHE A 199 -4.62 -4.77 10.40
C PHE A 199 -5.08 -4.24 11.76
N ALA A 200 -4.28 -3.37 12.37
CA ALA A 200 -4.67 -2.60 13.53
C ALA A 200 -5.10 -1.20 13.07
N ALA A 201 -6.35 -0.84 13.31
CA ALA A 201 -6.84 0.52 13.07
C ALA A 201 -6.50 1.41 14.26
N VAL A 202 -6.01 2.61 13.96
CA VAL A 202 -5.65 3.70 14.89
C VAL A 202 -6.45 4.95 14.55
N GLY A 203 -6.45 5.95 15.42
CA GLY A 203 -7.19 7.20 15.22
C GLY A 203 -8.71 7.02 15.12
N ALA A 204 -9.22 5.89 15.62
CA ALA A 204 -10.63 5.54 15.49
C ALA A 204 -11.51 6.57 16.22
N ARG A 205 -12.73 6.80 15.76
CA ARG A 205 -13.71 7.67 16.43
C ARG A 205 -15.08 6.99 16.46
N PRO A 206 -15.92 7.22 17.48
CA PRO A 206 -15.74 8.16 18.60
C PRO A 206 -14.94 7.59 19.79
N ARG A 207 -14.34 8.45 20.63
CA ARG A 207 -13.64 8.05 21.88
C ARG A 207 -14.56 7.41 22.93
N THR A 208 -15.88 7.52 22.74
CA THR A 208 -16.90 6.88 23.58
C THR A 208 -17.22 5.45 23.15
N ASP A 209 -16.66 4.96 22.04
CA ASP A 209 -16.79 3.56 21.64
C ASP A 209 -16.16 2.63 22.70
N VAL A 210 -16.54 1.36 22.69
CA VAL A 210 -15.97 0.33 23.57
C VAL A 210 -14.45 0.23 23.45
N CYS A 211 -13.88 0.54 22.29
CA CYS A 211 -12.42 0.57 22.08
C CYS A 211 -11.74 1.87 22.50
N LYS A 212 -12.49 2.91 22.88
CA LYS A 212 -11.97 4.20 23.34
C LYS A 212 -10.94 4.85 22.40
N SER A 213 -11.09 4.62 21.09
CA SER A 213 -10.13 5.04 20.06
C SER A 213 -8.72 4.43 20.14
N GLY A 214 -8.56 3.33 20.87
CA GLY A 214 -7.32 2.56 20.85
C GLY A 214 -7.21 1.61 19.65
N LEU A 215 -6.28 0.66 19.71
CA LEU A 215 -6.03 -0.30 18.62
C LEU A 215 -7.28 -1.13 18.34
N ILE A 216 -7.77 -1.17 17.10
CA ILE A 216 -8.85 -2.08 16.69
C ILE A 216 -8.31 -3.10 15.71
N PHE A 217 -8.37 -4.38 16.07
CA PHE A 217 -7.85 -5.45 15.21
C PHE A 217 -8.94 -5.97 14.30
N VAL A 218 -8.64 -6.05 13.01
CA VAL A 218 -9.56 -6.53 11.99
C VAL A 218 -8.88 -7.63 11.18
N ASP A 219 -9.53 -8.79 11.15
CA ASP A 219 -9.17 -9.96 10.35
C ASP A 219 -9.24 -9.62 8.86
N LEU A 220 -8.20 -9.99 8.14
CA LEU A 220 -8.10 -9.88 6.69
C LEU A 220 -7.98 -11.24 6.00
N LYS A 221 -8.20 -12.36 6.71
CA LYS A 221 -8.26 -13.70 6.10
C LYS A 221 -9.29 -13.79 4.97
N ASP A 222 -10.43 -13.13 5.13
CA ASP A 222 -11.42 -12.93 4.07
C ASP A 222 -11.68 -11.43 3.88
N PRO A 223 -11.01 -10.78 2.92
CA PRO A 223 -11.17 -9.35 2.67
C PRO A 223 -12.58 -8.95 2.23
N SER A 224 -13.41 -9.89 1.76
CA SER A 224 -14.81 -9.63 1.41
C SER A 224 -15.73 -9.59 2.64
N ASN A 225 -15.24 -10.09 3.77
CA ASN A 225 -15.95 -10.17 5.04
C ASN A 225 -15.00 -9.87 6.21
N PRO A 226 -14.49 -8.63 6.33
CA PRO A 226 -13.55 -8.27 7.38
C PRO A 226 -14.23 -8.42 8.75
N LYS A 227 -13.59 -9.16 9.65
CA LYS A 227 -14.13 -9.42 10.99
C LYS A 227 -13.31 -8.71 12.03
N ARG A 228 -13.97 -7.99 12.92
CA ARG A 228 -13.30 -7.44 14.09
C ARG A 228 -12.84 -8.57 15.00
N LEU A 229 -11.54 -8.67 15.23
CA LEU A 229 -10.90 -9.67 16.09
C LEU A 229 -10.92 -9.24 17.56
N GLY A 230 -10.87 -7.93 17.81
CA GLY A 230 -10.82 -7.36 19.15
C GLY A 230 -10.39 -5.90 19.10
N CYS A 231 -10.12 -5.33 20.27
CA CYS A 231 -9.46 -4.03 20.37
C CYS A 231 -8.77 -3.84 21.73
N ASN A 232 -7.80 -2.94 21.78
CA ASN A 232 -7.15 -2.49 22.99
C ASN A 232 -7.35 -0.99 23.20
N GLY A 233 -8.29 -0.63 24.07
CA GLY A 233 -8.53 0.75 24.50
C GLY A 233 -8.03 1.04 25.91
N GLN A 234 -7.13 0.22 26.47
CA GLN A 234 -6.72 0.34 27.87
C GLN A 234 -5.99 1.66 28.17
N ASP A 235 -5.19 2.14 27.21
CA ASP A 235 -4.47 3.42 27.28
C ASP A 235 -5.18 4.56 26.51
N GLY A 236 -6.42 4.34 26.07
CA GLY A 236 -7.18 5.36 25.34
C GLY A 236 -6.78 5.49 23.87
N TYR A 237 -6.62 6.73 23.41
CA TYR A 237 -6.48 7.05 21.99
C TYR A 237 -5.08 6.71 21.48
N VAL A 238 -5.02 5.95 20.39
CA VAL A 238 -3.77 5.64 19.69
C VAL A 238 -3.77 6.47 18.41
N HIS A 239 -2.83 7.40 18.26
CA HIS A 239 -2.76 8.26 17.09
C HIS A 239 -2.24 7.49 15.89
N ASP A 240 -1.09 6.85 16.06
CA ASP A 240 -0.44 5.99 15.09
C ASP A 240 0.15 4.77 15.80
N ALA A 241 0.46 3.70 15.06
CA ALA A 241 1.12 2.53 15.60
C ALA A 241 1.85 1.72 14.54
N GLN A 242 2.97 1.11 14.95
CA GLN A 242 3.69 0.14 14.14
C GLN A 242 3.56 -1.25 14.78
N CYS A 243 2.96 -2.22 14.07
CA CYS A 243 2.79 -3.59 14.56
C CYS A 243 3.68 -4.57 13.78
N LEU A 244 4.55 -5.29 14.49
CA LEU A 244 5.58 -6.16 13.91
C LEU A 244 5.61 -7.52 14.62
N THR A 245 6.07 -8.55 13.90
CA THR A 245 6.60 -9.76 14.55
C THR A 245 7.89 -9.38 15.27
N TYR A 246 8.02 -9.71 16.54
CA TYR A 246 9.17 -9.31 17.35
C TYR A 246 10.36 -10.27 17.19
N HIS A 247 11.53 -9.69 16.87
CA HIS A 247 12.81 -10.39 16.67
C HIS A 247 13.97 -9.70 17.44
N GLY A 248 13.68 -9.03 18.55
CA GLY A 248 14.65 -8.24 19.30
C GLY A 248 15.31 -8.94 20.49
N PRO A 249 16.13 -8.22 21.28
CA PRO A 249 16.92 -8.79 22.37
C PRO A 249 16.12 -9.21 23.62
N ASP A 250 14.91 -8.68 23.83
CA ASP A 250 13.97 -9.15 24.85
C ASP A 250 13.38 -10.54 24.48
N THR A 251 14.16 -11.59 24.69
CA THR A 251 13.85 -12.97 24.22
C THR A 251 12.54 -13.54 24.75
N LYS A 252 11.93 -12.94 25.78
CA LYS A 252 10.60 -13.29 26.29
C LYS A 252 9.50 -13.11 25.24
N TYR A 253 9.70 -12.20 24.29
CA TYR A 253 8.71 -11.81 23.29
C TYR A 253 9.07 -12.28 21.88
N GLU A 254 10.10 -13.11 21.71
CA GLU A 254 10.49 -13.63 20.39
C GLU A 254 9.29 -14.28 19.67
N GLY A 255 9.00 -13.82 18.45
CA GLY A 255 7.87 -14.27 17.64
C GLY A 255 6.49 -13.75 18.07
N HIS A 256 6.40 -12.96 19.13
CA HIS A 256 5.15 -12.29 19.51
C HIS A 256 4.81 -11.18 18.50
N GLN A 257 3.53 -10.86 18.40
CA GLN A 257 3.09 -9.69 17.63
C GLN A 257 3.07 -8.48 18.56
N ILE A 258 3.97 -7.53 18.32
CA ILE A 258 4.15 -6.34 19.15
C ILE A 258 3.73 -5.10 18.38
N CYS A 259 2.87 -4.29 18.98
CA CYS A 259 2.55 -2.95 18.46
C CYS A 259 3.22 -1.88 19.31
N TYR A 260 3.93 -0.97 18.66
CA TYR A 260 4.47 0.26 19.22
C TYR A 260 3.47 1.38 18.92
N GLY A 261 2.70 1.81 19.92
CA GLY A 261 1.65 2.83 19.80
C GLY A 261 2.13 4.21 20.24
N TYR A 262 1.70 5.22 19.50
CA TYR A 262 2.01 6.64 19.71
C TYR A 262 0.72 7.32 20.19
N ASN A 263 0.60 7.51 21.50
CA ASN A 263 -0.69 7.72 22.17
C ASN A 263 -0.88 9.15 22.68
N GLU A 264 -0.48 10.16 21.91
CA GLU A 264 -0.56 11.59 22.25
C GLU A 264 0.37 12.02 23.40
N ASP A 265 0.52 11.24 24.47
CA ASP A 265 1.39 11.59 25.61
C ASP A 265 2.46 10.54 25.94
N THR A 266 2.39 9.39 25.28
CA THR A 266 3.19 8.20 25.62
C THR A 266 3.61 7.39 24.39
N LEU A 267 4.74 6.70 24.54
CA LEU A 267 5.06 5.48 23.79
C LEU A 267 4.47 4.30 24.58
N THR A 268 3.48 3.64 23.99
CA THR A 268 2.81 2.48 24.62
C THR A 268 3.08 1.23 23.80
N ILE A 269 3.69 0.23 24.44
CA ILE A 269 4.05 -1.02 23.78
C ILE A 269 3.02 -2.08 24.15
N TYR A 270 2.47 -2.75 23.15
CA TYR A 270 1.43 -3.76 23.28
C TYR A 270 1.92 -5.13 22.81
N ASP A 271 1.58 -6.18 23.54
CA ASP A 271 1.54 -7.54 23.01
C ASP A 271 0.15 -7.82 22.47
N VAL A 272 0.06 -7.90 21.13
CA VAL A 272 -1.16 -8.12 20.37
C VAL A 272 -1.19 -9.52 19.75
N THR A 273 -0.41 -10.47 20.28
CA THR A 273 -0.38 -11.86 19.81
C THR A 273 -1.78 -12.47 19.83
N ASP A 274 -2.48 -12.33 20.96
CA ASP A 274 -3.93 -12.56 21.05
C ASP A 274 -4.67 -11.23 20.85
N LYS A 275 -5.35 -11.08 19.70
CA LYS A 275 -6.04 -9.84 19.31
C LYS A 275 -7.31 -9.61 20.12
N ALA A 276 -7.91 -10.68 20.64
CA ALA A 276 -9.10 -10.58 21.48
C ALA A 276 -8.74 -10.15 22.91
N ASN A 277 -7.55 -10.53 23.39
CA ASN A 277 -7.07 -10.26 24.74
C ASN A 277 -5.67 -9.63 24.76
N SER A 278 -5.42 -8.67 23.87
CA SER A 278 -4.14 -7.97 23.77
C SER A 278 -3.80 -7.25 25.07
N LYS A 279 -2.52 -7.10 25.38
CA LYS A 279 -2.03 -6.55 26.66
C LYS A 279 -1.09 -5.40 26.41
N ILE A 280 -1.10 -4.42 27.32
CA ILE A 280 -0.04 -3.43 27.39
C ILE A 280 1.15 -4.03 28.14
N LEU A 281 2.34 -3.90 27.57
CA LEU A 281 3.62 -4.25 28.18
C LEU A 281 4.22 -3.06 28.93
N SER A 282 4.12 -1.86 28.36
CA SER A 282 4.60 -0.62 28.98
C SER A 282 3.82 0.59 28.47
N VAL A 283 3.71 1.61 29.33
CA VAL A 283 3.21 2.95 29.02
C VAL A 283 4.31 3.91 29.49
N THR A 284 5.00 4.56 28.57
CA THR A 284 6.17 5.38 28.91
C THR A 284 6.08 6.76 28.27
N SER A 285 6.01 7.80 29.11
CA SER A 285 6.04 9.20 28.66
C SER A 285 7.49 9.71 28.56
N TYR A 286 7.66 10.95 28.10
CA TYR A 286 8.94 11.60 27.85
C TYR A 286 8.91 13.07 28.25
N GLU A 287 10.10 13.66 28.39
CA GLU A 287 10.21 15.10 28.67
C GLU A 287 9.66 15.91 27.49
N GLY A 288 8.67 16.75 27.78
CA GLY A 288 8.05 17.60 26.77
C GLY A 288 6.85 17.02 26.04
N ALA A 289 6.32 15.87 26.47
CA ALA A 289 5.18 15.26 25.79
C ALA A 289 4.04 16.28 25.54
N SER A 290 3.76 16.51 24.26
CA SER A 290 2.67 17.34 23.75
C SER A 290 1.69 16.45 22.98
N TYR A 291 2.15 15.91 21.86
CA TYR A 291 1.36 15.08 20.97
C TYR A 291 2.24 14.03 20.27
N THR A 292 2.51 12.90 20.94
CA THR A 292 3.19 11.74 20.34
C THR A 292 2.46 11.33 19.05
N HIS A 293 3.07 11.59 17.89
CA HIS A 293 2.37 11.51 16.61
C HIS A 293 2.74 10.25 15.84
N GLN A 294 4.03 9.99 15.63
CA GLN A 294 4.48 8.79 14.92
C GLN A 294 5.84 8.31 15.42
N GLY A 295 6.22 7.12 14.99
CA GLY A 295 7.56 6.61 15.16
C GLY A 295 7.82 5.36 14.32
N TRP A 296 9.04 4.88 14.36
CA TRP A 296 9.48 3.73 13.61
C TRP A 296 10.60 2.97 14.32
N VAL A 297 10.46 1.65 14.44
CA VAL A 297 11.55 0.74 14.83
C VAL A 297 12.60 0.72 13.74
N LEU A 298 13.87 0.91 14.11
CA LEU A 298 14.96 1.09 13.15
C LEU A 298 15.30 -0.19 12.37
N ASP A 299 15.25 -1.35 13.02
CA ASP A 299 15.50 -2.66 12.40
C ASP A 299 14.40 -3.64 12.82
N VAL A 300 13.56 -4.03 11.86
CA VAL A 300 12.44 -4.96 12.10
C VAL A 300 12.91 -6.39 12.42
N ASN A 301 14.11 -6.77 12.00
CA ASN A 301 14.71 -8.08 12.25
C ASN A 301 15.55 -8.11 13.53
N TRP A 302 15.82 -6.96 14.15
CA TRP A 302 16.55 -6.84 15.41
C TRP A 302 16.18 -5.56 16.16
N GLN A 303 15.08 -5.63 16.92
CA GLN A 303 14.35 -4.46 17.42
C GLN A 303 14.98 -3.88 18.70
N GLU A 304 16.08 -3.14 18.58
CA GLU A 304 16.77 -2.50 19.72
C GLU A 304 16.40 -1.03 19.93
N TYR A 305 16.10 -0.32 18.83
CA TYR A 305 15.91 1.11 18.85
C TYR A 305 14.69 1.53 18.02
N LEU A 306 14.03 2.58 18.50
CA LEU A 306 12.87 3.20 17.86
C LEU A 306 13.07 4.71 17.82
N LEU A 307 12.70 5.34 16.71
CA LEU A 307 12.60 6.79 16.58
C LEU A 307 11.15 7.21 16.76
N MET A 308 10.92 8.32 17.43
CA MET A 308 9.58 8.83 17.70
C MET A 308 9.58 10.35 17.61
N ASP A 309 8.54 10.91 17.02
CA ASP A 309 8.36 12.36 16.88
C ASP A 309 7.10 12.81 17.62
N ASP A 310 7.13 14.06 18.07
CA ASP A 310 6.00 14.79 18.65
C ASP A 310 5.47 15.82 17.63
N GLU A 311 4.18 16.14 17.69
CA GLU A 311 3.55 17.19 16.89
C GLU A 311 3.29 18.43 17.76
N TYR A 312 3.74 19.60 17.27
CA TYR A 312 3.58 20.91 17.89
C TYR A 312 4.39 21.18 19.16
N ASP A 313 5.23 20.26 19.65
CA ASP A 313 6.10 20.52 20.81
C ASP A 313 6.96 21.78 20.62
N GLU A 314 7.40 22.06 19.39
CA GLU A 314 8.16 23.26 19.02
C GLU A 314 7.31 24.54 18.98
N THR A 315 6.02 24.39 18.65
CA THR A 315 5.06 25.50 18.58
C THR A 315 4.55 25.88 19.97
N ASP A 316 4.31 24.87 20.83
CA ASP A 316 3.83 25.03 22.19
C ASP A 316 4.94 25.37 23.18
N GLY A 317 6.20 25.36 22.72
CA GLY A 317 7.36 25.80 23.49
C GLY A 317 7.75 24.83 24.60
N LEU A 318 7.51 23.52 24.41
CA LEU A 318 7.82 22.50 25.39
C LEU A 318 9.26 22.03 25.25
N ASN A 319 9.96 21.82 26.37
CA ASN A 319 11.32 21.27 26.32
C ASN A 319 11.27 19.83 25.84
N PRO A 320 12.14 19.37 24.93
CA PRO A 320 13.37 20.04 24.48
C PRO A 320 13.20 20.93 23.24
N ALA A 321 12.02 21.00 22.63
CA ALA A 321 11.73 21.79 21.42
C ALA A 321 11.38 23.26 21.69
N SER A 322 11.57 23.77 22.92
CA SER A 322 11.18 25.12 23.33
C SER A 322 11.90 26.26 22.59
N ASP A 323 12.95 25.95 21.84
CA ASP A 323 13.65 26.85 20.92
C ASP A 323 13.04 26.90 19.50
N GLY A 324 11.91 26.22 19.28
CA GLY A 324 11.15 26.26 18.03
C GLY A 324 11.65 25.31 16.94
N TYR A 325 12.46 24.31 17.30
CA TYR A 325 12.95 23.30 16.37
C TYR A 325 12.33 21.92 16.67
N PRO A 326 11.94 21.16 15.64
CA PRO A 326 11.36 19.84 15.83
C PRO A 326 12.36 18.87 16.45
N VAL A 327 11.86 17.98 17.29
CA VAL A 327 12.68 16.99 18.00
C VAL A 327 12.21 15.58 17.66
N THR A 328 13.17 14.74 17.28
CA THR A 328 13.02 13.28 17.20
C THR A 328 13.63 12.66 18.45
N TYR A 329 12.86 11.86 19.16
CA TYR A 329 13.28 11.10 20.32
C TYR A 329 13.83 9.72 19.92
N ILE A 330 14.92 9.31 20.57
CA ILE A 330 15.59 8.03 20.34
C ILE A 330 15.32 7.12 21.54
N TRP A 331 14.54 6.08 21.29
CA TRP A 331 14.13 5.11 22.29
C TRP A 331 14.97 3.84 22.21
N ASP A 332 15.53 3.42 23.34
CA ASP A 332 16.05 2.08 23.58
C ASP A 332 14.87 1.20 24.01
N ILE A 333 14.54 0.22 23.17
CA ILE A 333 13.42 -0.71 23.36
C ILE A 333 13.91 -2.13 23.62
N ARG A 334 15.17 -2.32 24.02
CA ARG A 334 15.74 -3.65 24.29
C ARG A 334 15.05 -4.40 25.44
N SER A 335 14.29 -3.68 26.26
CA SER A 335 13.28 -4.24 27.17
C SER A 335 11.93 -3.62 26.83
N LEU A 336 10.98 -4.44 26.35
CA LEU A 336 9.66 -3.96 25.95
C LEU A 336 8.80 -3.53 27.14
N GLU A 337 9.07 -4.07 28.32
CA GLU A 337 8.41 -3.72 29.58
C GLU A 337 8.97 -2.44 30.21
N ALA A 338 10.13 -1.96 29.75
CA ALA A 338 10.81 -0.77 30.29
C ALA A 338 11.61 -0.01 29.22
N PRO A 339 10.95 0.51 28.16
CA PRO A 339 11.63 1.29 27.14
C PRO A 339 12.18 2.59 27.73
N LYS A 340 13.27 3.10 27.18
CA LYS A 340 13.96 4.30 27.69
C LYS A 340 14.25 5.27 26.58
N ASN A 341 13.89 6.52 26.80
CA ASN A 341 14.38 7.61 25.99
C ASN A 341 15.87 7.81 26.30
N THR A 342 16.74 7.53 25.34
CA THR A 342 18.21 7.55 25.52
C THR A 342 18.87 8.74 24.83
N GLY A 343 18.14 9.45 23.99
CA GLY A 343 18.66 10.61 23.29
C GLY A 343 17.59 11.32 22.49
N ILE A 344 17.99 12.47 21.96
CA ILE A 344 17.18 13.27 21.05
C ILE A 344 18.03 13.70 19.87
N TYR A 345 17.39 13.84 18.72
CA TYR A 345 17.91 14.55 17.57
C TYR A 345 17.05 15.80 17.38
N LYS A 346 17.69 16.97 17.28
CA LYS A 346 17.02 18.24 17.04
C LYS A 346 17.27 18.66 15.60
N GLY A 347 16.19 18.98 14.87
CA GLY A 347 16.28 19.42 13.49
C GLY A 347 17.06 20.74 13.36
N GLU A 348 17.82 20.87 12.27
CA GLU A 348 18.57 22.11 11.98
C GLU A 348 17.68 23.23 11.39
N PHE A 349 16.43 22.91 11.06
CA PHE A 349 15.50 23.81 10.38
C PHE A 349 14.16 23.83 11.11
N ALA A 350 13.72 25.01 11.54
CA ALA A 350 12.34 25.24 11.95
C ALA A 350 11.49 25.44 10.68
N CYS A 351 10.52 24.57 10.43
CA CYS A 351 9.55 24.74 9.35
C CYS A 351 8.13 24.67 9.92
N PHE A 352 7.45 25.81 9.97
CA PHE A 352 6.05 25.94 10.37
C PHE A 352 5.11 25.42 9.27
N PHE A 353 4.33 24.37 9.56
CA PHE A 353 3.09 24.10 8.82
C PHE A 353 1.90 24.52 9.72
N PRO A 354 0.93 25.35 9.25
CA PRO A 354 0.49 25.52 7.87
C PRO A 354 0.77 26.90 7.25
N SER A 355 1.69 27.72 7.79
CA SER A 355 1.93 29.08 7.28
C SER A 355 3.09 29.12 6.28
N ARG A 356 2.85 29.65 5.07
CA ARG A 356 3.85 29.91 4.03
C ARG A 356 4.91 30.95 4.47
N ARG A 357 5.80 30.64 5.41
CA ARG A 357 6.95 31.50 5.77
C ARG A 357 8.23 30.67 5.87
N CYS A 358 9.27 31.20 5.22
CA CYS A 358 10.60 30.63 5.01
C CYS A 358 11.17 29.84 6.18
N CYS A 359 11.70 28.64 5.90
CA CYS A 359 12.66 27.97 6.78
C CYS A 359 13.95 28.81 6.76
N THR A 360 14.29 29.46 7.87
CA THR A 360 15.52 30.22 8.02
C THR A 360 16.56 29.39 8.74
N ARG A 361 17.70 29.16 8.10
CA ARG A 361 18.91 28.55 8.67
C ARG A 361 19.65 29.60 9.50
N THR A 362 19.85 29.37 10.79
CA THR A 362 20.89 30.10 11.55
C THR A 362 22.21 29.36 11.47
N ARG A 363 23.30 30.14 11.41
CA ARG A 363 24.69 29.66 11.28
C ARG A 363 25.16 28.87 12.50
#